data_AF-A0A183FVA2-F1
#
_entry.id   AF-A0A183FVA2-F1
#
_cell.length_a   1.000
_cell.length_b   1.000
_cell.length_c   1.000
_cell.angle_alpha   90.00
_cell.angle_beta   90.00
_cell.angle_gamma   90.00
#
_symmetry.space_group_name_H-M   'P 1'
#
loop_
_entity.id
_entity.type
_entity.pdbx_description
1 polymer ?
#
loop_
_entity_poly.entity_id
_entity_poly.type
_entity_poly.pdbx_seq_one_letter_code
_entity_poly.pdbx_strand_id
1 'polypeptide(L)'
;MDKGHLQFECLDECFRNATLGDVRGISLPGAFSRKPFGDIWSAWRTMSIFIRTDLTVAENIQLYEEGVVTLDAEALRNILRMAYEFYKAAFEQLKEDLKEEESRTIRRVNKGLVGYGAPESALLMEKDGPRNELTTRMVMSYSKLLETLTSWRKFSAWILVFPIEEKGDCSIFEEIVKLVKTHLEEGG
;
A
#
# COMPACT_ATOMS: atom_id res chain seq x y z
N MET A 1 2.26 -15.09 -21.57
CA MET A 1 1.73 -15.85 -20.43
C MET A 1 2.70 -15.53 -19.30
N ASP A 2 2.31 -14.92 -18.19
CA ASP A 2 1.38 -15.48 -17.21
C ASP A 2 0.43 -14.43 -16.59
N LYS A 3 -0.86 -14.65 -16.81
CA LYS A 3 -1.94 -14.04 -16.01
C LYS A 3 -2.13 -14.95 -14.80
N GLY A 4 -1.49 -14.63 -13.67
CA GLY A 4 -1.63 -15.46 -12.48
C GLY A 4 -0.97 -14.97 -11.19
N HIS A 5 0.01 -14.08 -11.27
CA HIS A 5 0.64 -13.51 -10.09
C HIS A 5 0.50 -12.00 -10.14
N LEU A 6 -0.23 -11.43 -9.17
CA LEU A 6 -0.26 -10.00 -8.91
C LEU A 6 1.17 -9.56 -8.57
N GLN A 7 1.95 -9.21 -9.58
CA GLN A 7 3.21 -8.51 -9.39
C GLN A 7 2.83 -7.10 -8.95
N PHE A 8 2.84 -6.87 -7.64
CA PHE A 8 2.67 -5.54 -7.10
C PHE A 8 3.98 -4.78 -7.30
N GLU A 9 4.04 -4.00 -8.36
CA GLU A 9 5.06 -2.98 -8.55
C GLU A 9 4.57 -1.72 -7.82
N CYS A 10 5.32 -1.22 -6.85
CA CYS A 10 4.98 0.05 -6.21
C CYS A 10 5.09 1.15 -7.27
N LEU A 11 3.96 1.79 -7.60
CA LEU A 11 3.88 2.86 -8.61
C LEU A 11 4.77 4.07 -8.28
N ASP A 12 5.08 4.28 -7.00
CA ASP A 12 5.94 5.36 -6.52
C ASP A 12 7.44 4.99 -6.48
N GLU A 13 7.80 3.82 -7.04
CA GLU A 13 9.15 3.26 -6.98
C GLU A 13 9.69 3.24 -5.53
N CYS A 14 8.87 2.78 -4.59
CA CYS A 14 9.17 2.72 -3.16
C CYS A 14 10.56 2.12 -2.84
N PHE A 15 11.01 1.17 -3.67
CA PHE A 15 12.26 0.45 -3.53
C PHE A 15 13.39 0.96 -4.45
N ARG A 16 13.23 2.13 -5.10
CA ARG A 16 14.22 2.67 -6.07
C ARG A 16 15.66 2.68 -5.55
N ASN A 17 15.83 2.94 -4.26
CA ASN A 17 17.14 3.00 -3.60
C ASN A 17 17.47 1.75 -2.79
N ALA A 18 16.57 0.77 -2.72
CA ALA A 18 16.78 -0.45 -1.97
C ALA A 18 17.64 -1.44 -2.77
N THR A 19 18.52 -2.11 -2.06
CA THR A 19 19.46 -3.09 -2.59
C THR A 19 19.24 -4.45 -1.95
N LEU A 20 19.64 -5.52 -2.64
CA LEU A 20 19.51 -6.87 -2.07
C LEU A 20 20.30 -7.02 -0.75
N GLY A 21 21.34 -6.20 -0.54
CA GLY A 21 22.10 -6.13 0.72
C GLY A 21 21.31 -5.59 1.91
N ASP A 22 20.22 -4.85 1.69
CA ASP A 22 19.33 -4.37 2.77
C ASP A 22 18.51 -5.52 3.38
N VAL A 23 18.41 -6.65 2.68
CA VAL A 23 17.72 -7.85 3.13
C VAL A 23 18.60 -8.63 4.09
N ARG A 24 18.24 -8.61 5.38
CA ARG A 24 18.97 -9.36 6.42
C ARG A 24 18.71 -10.86 6.33
N GLY A 25 19.71 -11.64 6.74
CA GLY A 25 19.58 -13.10 6.91
C GLY A 25 20.12 -13.94 5.76
N ILE A 26 20.61 -13.33 4.67
CA ILE A 26 21.20 -14.04 3.53
C ILE A 26 22.53 -13.36 3.17
N SER A 27 23.60 -14.15 3.07
CA SER A 27 24.92 -13.64 2.70
C SER A 27 25.06 -13.61 1.18
N LEU A 28 25.19 -12.41 0.63
CA LEU A 28 25.33 -12.19 -0.81
C LEU A 28 26.78 -11.88 -1.21
N PRO A 29 27.21 -12.29 -2.42
CA PRO A 29 28.44 -11.76 -3.00
C PRO A 29 28.35 -10.24 -3.15
N GLY A 30 29.47 -9.54 -3.01
CA GLY A 30 29.47 -8.07 -2.93
C GLY A 30 28.82 -7.35 -4.13
N ALA A 31 28.91 -7.92 -5.33
CA ALA A 31 28.24 -7.37 -6.52
C ALA A 31 26.71 -7.49 -6.44
N PHE A 32 26.20 -8.61 -5.92
CA PHE A 32 24.76 -8.83 -5.75
C PHE A 32 24.20 -8.05 -4.56
N SER A 33 24.99 -7.89 -3.50
CA SER A 33 24.60 -7.07 -2.33
C SER A 33 24.29 -5.62 -2.73
N ARG A 34 25.03 -5.05 -3.69
CA ARG A 34 24.80 -3.69 -4.22
C ARG A 34 23.74 -3.60 -5.31
N LYS A 35 23.13 -4.72 -5.71
CA LYS A 35 22.18 -4.74 -6.81
C LYS A 35 20.86 -4.13 -6.36
N PRO A 36 20.34 -3.10 -7.06
CA PRO A 36 19.03 -2.54 -6.75
C PRO A 36 17.92 -3.51 -7.18
N PHE A 37 16.76 -3.39 -6.55
CA PHE A 37 15.53 -4.09 -6.97
C PHE A 37 14.35 -3.13 -6.95
N GLY A 38 13.43 -3.26 -7.93
CA GLY A 38 12.25 -2.38 -8.02
C GLY A 38 11.04 -2.91 -7.24
N ASP A 39 10.99 -4.21 -7.00
CA ASP A 39 9.82 -4.88 -6.45
C ASP A 39 10.20 -6.11 -5.61
N ILE A 40 9.29 -6.49 -4.71
CA ILE A 40 9.45 -7.63 -3.80
C ILE A 40 9.65 -8.95 -4.55
N TRP A 41 9.04 -9.10 -5.73
CA TRP A 41 9.10 -10.34 -6.49
C TRP A 41 10.46 -10.56 -7.15
N SER A 42 11.04 -9.54 -7.79
CA SER A 42 12.40 -9.62 -8.34
C SER A 42 13.45 -9.84 -7.26
N ALA A 43 13.28 -9.20 -6.10
CA ALA A 43 14.12 -9.45 -4.93
C ALA A 43 13.98 -10.89 -4.43
N TRP A 44 12.75 -11.38 -4.23
CA TRP A 44 12.48 -12.72 -3.72
C TRP A 44 13.05 -13.81 -4.65
N ARG A 45 12.85 -13.71 -5.96
CA ARG A 45 13.43 -14.63 -6.94
C ARG A 45 14.95 -14.71 -6.81
N THR A 46 15.60 -13.55 -6.72
CA THR A 46 17.06 -13.49 -6.61
C THR A 46 17.54 -14.07 -5.28
N MET A 47 16.93 -13.67 -4.16
CA MET A 47 17.29 -14.15 -2.82
C MET A 47 17.03 -15.65 -2.64
N SER A 48 16.04 -16.22 -3.33
CA SER A 48 15.73 -17.66 -3.29
C SER A 48 16.81 -18.53 -3.93
N ILE A 49 17.64 -17.97 -4.81
CA ILE A 49 18.82 -18.64 -5.33
C ILE A 49 19.93 -18.57 -4.27
N PHE A 50 20.22 -17.38 -3.76
CA PHE A 50 21.38 -17.17 -2.87
C PHE A 50 21.19 -17.66 -1.43
N ILE A 51 19.96 -17.97 -0.99
CA ILE A 51 19.75 -18.60 0.32
C ILE A 51 20.17 -20.07 0.34
N ARG A 52 20.31 -20.71 -0.83
CA ARG A 52 20.70 -22.11 -0.95
C ARG A 52 22.14 -22.31 -0.51
N THR A 53 22.31 -22.98 0.62
CA THR A 53 23.61 -23.34 1.20
C THR A 53 24.14 -24.68 0.69
N ASP A 54 23.33 -25.44 -0.04
CA ASP A 54 23.71 -26.70 -0.67
C ASP A 54 24.48 -26.50 -1.98
N LEU A 55 24.55 -25.26 -2.48
CA LEU A 55 25.28 -24.87 -3.68
C LEU A 55 26.44 -23.93 -3.33
N THR A 56 27.47 -23.96 -4.16
CA THR A 56 28.54 -22.96 -4.13
C THR A 56 28.03 -21.61 -4.63
N VAL A 57 28.74 -20.55 -4.28
CA VAL A 57 28.45 -19.19 -4.79
C VAL A 57 28.50 -19.14 -6.32
N ALA A 58 29.41 -19.87 -6.95
CA ALA A 58 29.53 -19.90 -8.41
C ALA A 58 28.31 -20.55 -9.07
N GLU A 59 27.81 -21.67 -8.51
CA GLU A 59 26.59 -22.33 -8.99
C GLU A 59 25.35 -21.43 -8.81
N ASN A 60 25.24 -20.73 -7.68
CA ASN A 60 24.17 -19.75 -7.46
C ASN A 60 24.22 -18.61 -8.48
N ILE A 61 25.42 -18.12 -8.83
CA ILE A 61 25.58 -17.10 -9.89
C ILE A 61 25.14 -17.66 -11.24
N GLN A 62 25.53 -18.89 -11.58
CA GLN A 62 25.14 -19.52 -12.83
C GLN A 62 23.62 -19.67 -12.94
N LEU A 63 22.94 -20.16 -11.89
CA LEU A 63 21.48 -20.27 -11.87
C LEU A 63 20.78 -18.91 -12.07
N TYR A 64 21.36 -17.86 -11.50
CA TYR A 64 20.87 -16.49 -11.68
C TYR A 64 21.02 -16.03 -13.14
N GLU A 65 22.20 -16.25 -13.76
CA GLU A 65 22.48 -15.89 -15.15
C GLU A 65 21.62 -16.67 -16.15
N GLU A 66 21.34 -17.93 -15.86
CA GLU A 66 20.43 -18.79 -16.63
C GLU A 66 18.94 -18.41 -16.45
N GLY A 67 18.63 -17.49 -15.54
CA GLY A 67 17.28 -17.01 -15.28
C GLY A 67 16.38 -18.03 -14.58
N VAL A 68 16.98 -19.04 -13.91
CA VAL A 68 16.25 -20.11 -13.22
C VAL A 68 15.36 -19.51 -12.13
N VAL A 69 14.12 -20.00 -12.03
CA VAL A 69 13.17 -19.59 -11.00
C VAL A 69 13.14 -20.64 -9.90
N THR A 70 13.73 -20.32 -8.75
CA THR A 70 13.52 -21.03 -7.50
C THR A 70 12.81 -20.11 -6.53
N LEU A 71 11.87 -20.64 -5.74
CA LEU A 71 11.12 -19.86 -4.75
C LEU A 71 11.32 -20.51 -3.39
N ASP A 72 11.86 -19.75 -2.46
CA ASP A 72 12.13 -20.20 -1.10
C ASP A 72 11.33 -19.40 -0.06
N ALA A 73 10.73 -20.09 0.90
CA ALA A 73 9.85 -19.47 1.91
C ALA A 73 10.61 -18.59 2.91
N GLU A 74 11.85 -18.94 3.26
CA GLU A 74 12.67 -18.15 4.18
C GLU A 74 13.21 -16.90 3.48
N ALA A 75 13.58 -17.01 2.21
CA ALA A 75 13.88 -15.84 1.38
C ALA A 75 12.69 -14.88 1.31
N LEU A 76 11.47 -15.39 1.10
CA LEU A 76 10.25 -14.56 1.11
C LEU A 76 10.06 -13.86 2.46
N ARG A 77 10.19 -14.61 3.57
CA ARG A 77 10.06 -14.07 4.92
C ARG A 77 11.03 -12.90 5.18
N ASN A 78 12.26 -13.00 4.69
CA ASN A 78 13.28 -11.96 4.85
C ASN A 78 12.96 -10.71 4.02
N ILE A 79 12.48 -10.88 2.77
CA ILE A 79 12.03 -9.76 1.95
C ILE A 79 10.83 -9.05 2.59
N LEU A 80 9.80 -9.80 3.00
CA LEU A 80 8.59 -9.22 3.59
C LEU A 80 8.89 -8.48 4.89
N ARG A 81 9.84 -8.97 5.69
CA ARG A 81 10.28 -8.29 6.91
C ARG A 81 10.94 -6.95 6.61
N MET A 82 11.85 -6.91 5.64
CA MET A 82 12.48 -5.66 5.21
C MET A 82 11.44 -4.66 4.66
N ALA A 83 10.51 -5.13 3.83
CA ALA A 83 9.42 -4.29 3.31
C ALA A 83 8.54 -3.74 4.43
N TYR A 84 8.18 -4.57 5.42
CA TYR A 84 7.40 -4.13 6.58
C TYR A 84 8.10 -3.03 7.38
N GLU A 85 9.39 -3.20 7.70
CA GLU A 85 10.15 -2.18 8.43
C GLU A 85 10.28 -0.88 7.63
N PHE A 86 10.45 -0.98 6.30
CA PHE A 86 10.45 0.18 5.42
C PHE A 86 9.13 0.96 5.49
N TYR A 87 7.99 0.28 5.29
CA TYR A 87 6.68 0.92 5.35
C TYR A 87 6.37 1.48 6.73
N LYS A 88 6.78 0.79 7.79
CA LYS A 88 6.62 1.26 9.16
C LYS A 88 7.37 2.58 9.38
N ALA A 89 8.63 2.66 8.95
CA ALA A 89 9.42 3.89 9.06
C ALA A 89 8.79 5.05 8.26
N ALA A 90 8.38 4.79 7.01
CA ALA A 90 7.70 5.79 6.18
C ALA A 90 6.39 6.28 6.82
N PHE A 91 5.62 5.37 7.43
CA PHE A 91 4.36 5.71 8.08
C PHE A 91 4.55 6.51 9.36
N GLU A 92 5.58 6.20 10.17
CA GLU A 92 5.89 7.02 11.34
C GLU A 92 6.36 8.43 10.95
N GLN A 93 7.18 8.57 9.90
CA GLN A 93 7.55 9.88 9.37
C GLN A 93 6.32 10.68 8.92
N LEU A 94 5.42 10.05 8.16
CA LEU A 94 4.18 10.69 7.73
C LEU A 94 3.33 11.17 8.92
N LYS A 95 3.26 10.41 10.01
CA LYS A 95 2.55 10.84 11.23
C LYS A 95 3.18 12.07 11.86
N GLU A 96 4.50 12.16 11.87
CA GLU A 96 5.21 13.33 12.40
C GLU A 96 4.97 14.57 11.54
N ASP A 97 5.05 14.41 10.21
CA ASP A 97 4.79 15.48 9.25
C ASP A 97 3.36 16.02 9.41
N LEU A 98 2.37 15.12 9.55
CA LEU A 98 0.97 15.50 9.78
C LEU A 98 0.77 16.27 11.10
N LYS A 99 1.41 15.83 12.20
CA LYS A 99 1.36 16.56 13.48
C LYS A 99 1.98 17.95 13.36
N GLU A 100 3.06 18.08 12.60
CA GLU A 100 3.70 19.36 12.37
C GLU A 100 2.81 20.30 11.54
N GLU A 101 2.17 19.80 10.47
CA GLU A 101 1.19 20.56 9.68
C GLU A 101 -0.02 21.00 10.50
N GLU A 102 -0.56 20.11 11.34
CA GLU A 102 -1.64 20.42 12.29
C GLU A 102 -1.25 21.50 13.29
N SER A 103 0.01 21.54 13.73
CA SER A 103 0.51 22.57 14.65
C SER A 103 0.70 23.94 13.98
N ARG A 104 0.98 23.97 12.68
CA ARG A 104 1.22 25.20 11.89
C ARG A 104 -0.06 25.83 11.36
N THR A 105 -1.15 25.07 11.29
CA THR A 105 -2.41 25.51 10.71
C THR A 105 -3.51 25.48 11.77
N ILE A 106 -4.19 26.61 12.01
CA ILE A 106 -5.46 26.61 12.77
C ILE A 106 -6.53 25.99 11.85
N ARG A 107 -6.41 24.70 11.54
CA ARG A 107 -7.44 23.98 10.81
C ARG A 107 -8.56 23.72 11.81
N ARG A 108 -9.79 24.14 11.50
CA ARG A 108 -10.97 23.74 12.28
C ARG A 108 -11.12 22.24 12.08
N VAL A 109 -10.51 21.42 12.95
CA VAL A 109 -10.78 19.98 12.96
C VAL A 109 -12.19 19.83 13.53
N ASN A 110 -13.14 19.53 12.66
CA ASN A 110 -14.48 19.20 13.10
C ASN A 110 -14.39 17.94 13.99
N LYS A 111 -15.03 17.96 15.16
CA LYS A 111 -15.20 16.75 15.98
C LYS A 111 -16.53 16.12 15.58
N GLY A 112 -16.53 14.82 15.28
CA GLY A 112 -17.74 14.15 14.82
C GLY A 112 -17.48 12.74 14.32
N LEU A 113 -18.48 12.18 13.65
CA LEU A 113 -18.40 10.85 13.06
C LEU A 113 -17.39 10.83 11.91
N VAL A 114 -16.63 9.74 11.81
CA VAL A 114 -15.74 9.47 10.70
C VAL A 114 -16.40 8.47 9.76
N GLY A 115 -16.46 8.80 8.48
CA GLY A 115 -16.99 7.92 7.45
C GLY A 115 -15.87 7.13 6.79
N TYR A 116 -16.00 5.81 6.69
CA TYR A 116 -15.05 4.96 5.98
C TYR A 116 -15.70 4.30 4.76
N GLY A 117 -15.44 4.86 3.58
CA GLY A 117 -15.85 4.29 2.29
C GLY A 117 -14.89 3.17 1.92
N ALA A 118 -15.33 1.94 2.11
CA ALA A 118 -14.46 0.78 2.21
C ALA A 118 -14.66 -0.21 1.05
N PRO A 119 -13.64 -1.00 0.68
CA PRO A 119 -13.78 -2.04 -0.33
C PRO A 119 -14.57 -3.24 0.22
N GLU A 120 -14.85 -4.23 -0.63
CA GLU A 120 -15.63 -5.43 -0.29
C GLU A 120 -15.15 -6.16 0.96
N SER A 121 -13.83 -6.14 1.22
CA SER A 121 -13.23 -6.79 2.40
C SER A 121 -13.75 -6.25 3.73
N ALA A 122 -14.34 -5.05 3.77
CA ALA A 122 -14.93 -4.45 4.95
C ALA A 122 -16.43 -4.78 5.14
N LEU A 123 -16.99 -5.73 4.39
CA LEU A 123 -18.41 -6.13 4.49
C LEU A 123 -18.85 -6.41 5.93
N LEU A 124 -17.99 -7.11 6.69
CA LEU A 124 -18.28 -7.48 8.07
C LEU A 124 -18.32 -6.24 8.97
N MET A 125 -17.48 -5.24 8.70
CA MET A 125 -17.45 -3.98 9.46
C MET A 125 -18.72 -3.15 9.23
N GLU A 126 -19.24 -3.12 8.00
CA GLU A 126 -20.52 -2.45 7.73
C GLU A 126 -21.69 -3.13 8.46
N LYS A 127 -21.72 -4.48 8.47
CA LYS A 127 -22.77 -5.25 9.17
C LYS A 127 -22.74 -5.06 10.68
N ASP A 128 -21.56 -4.91 11.25
CA ASP A 128 -21.37 -4.64 12.67
C ASP A 128 -21.86 -3.25 13.09
N GLY A 129 -22.12 -2.36 12.14
CA GLY A 129 -22.57 -1.00 12.38
C GLY A 129 -21.45 -0.10 12.95
N PRO A 130 -21.80 1.12 13.41
CA PRO A 130 -20.81 2.09 13.86
C PRO A 130 -20.02 1.61 15.08
N ARG A 131 -18.69 1.73 15.05
CA ARG A 131 -17.79 1.43 16.19
C ARG A 131 -16.89 2.62 16.47
N ASN A 132 -16.86 3.11 17.70
CA ASN A 132 -15.98 4.21 18.13
C ASN A 132 -16.03 5.41 17.17
N GLU A 133 -17.24 5.91 16.87
CA GLU A 133 -17.49 7.05 15.97
C GLU A 133 -17.17 6.81 14.47
N LEU A 134 -16.63 5.64 14.13
CA LEU A 134 -16.41 5.21 12.75
C LEU A 134 -17.67 4.55 12.18
N THR A 135 -18.18 5.07 11.06
CA THR A 135 -19.24 4.43 10.27
C THR A 135 -18.64 3.91 8.97
N THR A 136 -18.68 2.59 8.77
CA THR A 136 -18.19 1.95 7.56
C THR A 136 -19.32 1.72 6.56
N ARG A 137 -19.07 2.04 5.29
CA ARG A 137 -19.94 1.72 4.16
C ARG A 137 -19.12 1.06 3.07
N MET A 138 -19.57 -0.08 2.58
CA MET A 138 -18.96 -0.69 1.42
C MET A 138 -19.28 0.13 0.17
N VAL A 139 -18.24 0.42 -0.59
CA VAL A 139 -18.31 1.24 -1.80
C VAL A 139 -17.56 0.52 -2.92
N MET A 140 -18.32 -0.13 -3.81
CA MET A 140 -17.77 -0.88 -4.95
C MET A 140 -17.92 -0.16 -6.30
N SER A 141 -18.59 0.99 -6.32
CA SER A 141 -18.78 1.81 -7.53
C SER A 141 -18.74 3.31 -7.21
N TYR A 142 -18.46 4.13 -8.22
CA TYR A 142 -18.42 5.59 -8.05
C TYR A 142 -19.80 6.17 -7.71
N SER A 143 -20.87 5.63 -8.29
CA SER A 143 -22.25 6.02 -7.94
C SER A 143 -22.54 5.77 -6.46
N LYS A 144 -22.08 4.62 -5.92
CA LYS A 144 -22.27 4.31 -4.50
C LYS A 144 -21.42 5.20 -3.61
N LEU A 145 -20.23 5.59 -4.07
CA LEU A 145 -19.37 6.54 -3.37
C LEU A 145 -20.09 7.88 -3.24
N LEU A 146 -20.61 8.41 -4.35
CA LEU A 146 -21.34 9.68 -4.38
C LEU A 146 -22.55 9.67 -3.43
N GLU A 147 -23.36 8.61 -3.45
CA GLU A 147 -24.49 8.43 -2.54
C GLU A 147 -24.02 8.46 -1.07
N THR A 148 -22.96 7.71 -0.78
CA THR A 148 -22.39 7.60 0.57
C THR A 148 -21.88 8.95 1.07
N LEU A 149 -21.08 9.66 0.27
CA LEU A 149 -20.54 10.98 0.60
C LEU A 149 -21.66 12.01 0.81
N THR A 150 -22.70 11.94 0.01
CA THR A 150 -23.87 12.82 0.17
C THR A 150 -24.57 12.59 1.50
N SER A 151 -24.63 11.34 1.97
CA SER A 151 -25.18 11.02 3.31
C SER A 151 -24.26 11.45 4.45
N TRP A 152 -22.96 11.61 4.19
CA TRP A 152 -21.92 11.94 5.16
C TRP A 152 -21.53 13.42 5.21
N ARG A 153 -22.30 14.32 4.59
CA ARG A 153 -22.01 15.77 4.61
C ARG A 153 -21.78 16.38 6.00
N LYS A 154 -22.34 15.77 7.04
CA LYS A 154 -22.20 16.23 8.44
C LYS A 154 -21.10 15.51 9.22
N PHE A 155 -20.44 14.54 8.59
CA PHE A 155 -19.33 13.83 9.22
C PHE A 155 -18.14 14.76 9.29
N SER A 156 -17.26 14.53 10.26
CA SER A 156 -16.11 15.41 10.47
C SER A 156 -14.93 15.06 9.58
N ALA A 157 -14.84 13.81 9.12
CA ALA A 157 -13.79 13.34 8.23
C ALA A 157 -14.27 12.14 7.41
N TRP A 158 -13.69 11.99 6.22
CA TRP A 158 -13.93 10.84 5.34
C TRP A 158 -12.61 10.11 5.04
N ILE A 159 -12.60 8.80 5.21
CA ILE A 159 -11.55 7.89 4.75
C ILE A 159 -12.10 7.19 3.51
N LEU A 160 -11.53 7.47 2.35
CA LEU A 160 -12.03 6.96 1.07
C LEU A 160 -11.04 5.98 0.46
N VAL A 161 -11.50 4.75 0.24
CA VAL A 161 -10.82 3.79 -0.65
C VAL A 161 -11.51 3.87 -2.00
N PHE A 162 -10.73 4.13 -3.05
CA PHE A 162 -11.28 4.24 -4.40
C PHE A 162 -11.96 2.93 -4.83
N PRO A 163 -13.16 2.99 -5.44
CA PRO A 163 -13.81 1.82 -6.00
C PRO A 163 -12.91 1.11 -7.01
N ILE A 164 -12.97 -0.22 -7.06
CA ILE A 164 -12.21 -1.05 -8.02
C ILE A 164 -12.74 -0.91 -9.47
N GLU A 165 -13.87 -0.22 -9.65
CA GLU A 165 -14.52 -0.04 -10.94
C GLU A 165 -13.60 0.64 -11.98
N GLU A 166 -13.34 -0.05 -13.10
CA GLU A 166 -12.40 0.42 -14.15
C GLU A 166 -12.92 1.61 -14.97
N LYS A 167 -14.24 1.85 -14.98
CA LYS A 167 -14.90 2.89 -15.77
C LYS A 167 -15.98 3.57 -14.94
N GLY A 168 -15.96 4.89 -14.90
CA GLY A 168 -17.02 5.69 -14.28
C GLY A 168 -17.54 6.76 -15.21
N ASP A 169 -18.70 7.33 -14.86
CA ASP A 169 -19.26 8.48 -15.54
C ASP A 169 -18.54 9.76 -15.09
N CYS A 170 -18.04 10.55 -16.05
CA CYS A 170 -17.37 11.83 -15.78
C CYS A 170 -18.24 12.77 -14.92
N SER A 171 -19.55 12.77 -15.11
CA SER A 171 -20.47 13.62 -14.32
C SER A 171 -20.46 13.24 -12.84
N ILE A 172 -20.41 11.95 -12.52
CA ILE A 172 -20.32 11.43 -11.15
C ILE A 172 -18.99 11.82 -10.51
N PHE A 173 -17.89 11.70 -11.26
CA PHE A 173 -16.57 12.13 -10.76
C PHE A 173 -16.52 13.62 -10.44
N GLU A 174 -17.07 14.46 -11.32
CA GLU A 174 -17.13 15.91 -11.08
C GLU A 174 -17.90 16.23 -9.81
N GLU A 175 -19.02 15.56 -9.55
CA GLU A 175 -19.80 15.73 -8.33
C GLU A 175 -19.06 15.25 -7.07
N ILE A 176 -18.38 14.09 -7.13
CA ILE A 176 -17.56 13.59 -6.03
C ILE A 176 -16.44 14.58 -5.71
N VAL A 177 -15.71 15.06 -6.73
CA VAL A 177 -14.63 16.03 -6.54
C VAL A 177 -15.17 17.33 -5.94
N LYS A 178 -16.34 17.79 -6.38
CA LYS A 178 -16.99 18.97 -5.81
C LYS A 178 -17.35 18.76 -4.34
N LEU A 179 -17.93 17.61 -3.99
CA LEU A 179 -18.25 17.26 -2.60
C LEU A 179 -17.02 17.25 -1.71
N VAL A 180 -15.94 16.60 -2.15
CA VAL A 180 -14.68 16.52 -1.41
C VAL A 180 -14.06 17.90 -1.22
N LYS A 181 -14.05 18.75 -2.26
CA LYS A 181 -13.56 20.14 -2.15
C LYS A 181 -14.36 20.94 -1.12
N THR A 182 -15.69 20.89 -1.19
CA THR A 182 -16.54 21.60 -0.22
C THR A 182 -16.32 21.10 1.20
N HIS A 183 -16.19 19.78 1.40
CA HIS A 183 -15.91 19.20 2.72
C HIS A 183 -14.60 19.76 3.29
N LEU A 184 -13.53 19.75 2.49
CA LEU A 184 -12.21 20.25 2.89
C LEU A 184 -12.23 21.74 3.26
N GLU A 185 -13.00 22.55 2.52
CA GLU A 185 -13.21 23.99 2.80
C GLU A 185 -13.98 24.22 4.12
N GLU A 186 -14.86 23.30 4.51
CA GLU A 186 -15.65 23.34 5.75
C GLU A 186 -14.89 22.82 6.99
N GLY A 187 -13.66 22.34 6.83
CA GLY A 187 -12.82 21.86 7.94
C GLY A 187 -12.91 20.35 8.22
N GLY A 188 -13.34 19.57 7.23
CA GLY A 188 -13.22 18.11 7.22
C GLY A 188 -12.64 17.64 5.91
#